data_AF-A0A7S1Z2V0-F1
#
_entry.id   AF-A0A7S1Z2V0-F1
#
_cell.length_a   1.000
_cell.length_b   1.000
_cell.length_c   1.000
_cell.angle_alpha   90.00
_cell.angle_beta   90.00
_cell.angle_gamma   90.00
#
_symmetry.space_group_name_H-M   'P 1'
#
loop_
_entity.id
_entity.type
_entity.pdbx_description
1 polymer ?
#
loop_
_entity_poly.entity_id
_entity_poly.type
_entity_poly.pdbx_seq_one_letter_code
_entity_poly.pdbx_strand_id
1 'polypeptide(L)'
;ARISTPRSQERRRKRTCRKPRGARGLNRKAMSDEGAMAAPSDEERLATCRRILLSSPPGQFDLILSDLRTINSAAYRGGSSLLTERWAEGVRAEHEEGTGRSALRDDDGGNDDEFSSALRTSARSYLERAYPDARERGAAGCRVETTAGGEVALATYAERVDLRNCRAGSWSARYLVSVGE
;
A
#
# COMPACT_ATOMS: atom_id res chain seq x y z
N ALA A 1 8.10 16.25 56.57
CA ALA A 1 7.13 16.75 57.58
C ALA A 1 5.82 17.06 56.87
N ARG A 2 4.70 16.60 57.43
CA ARG A 2 3.34 16.80 56.93
C ARG A 2 2.94 18.27 57.09
N ILE A 3 2.26 18.84 56.10
CA ILE A 3 1.42 20.02 56.32
C ILE A 3 0.05 19.73 55.71
N SER A 4 -0.96 19.94 56.54
CA SER A 4 -2.30 19.41 56.45
C SER A 4 -3.30 20.56 56.47
N THR A 5 -4.26 20.49 55.53
CA THR A 5 -5.67 20.97 55.60
C THR A 5 -5.94 22.49 55.73
N PRO A 6 -7.16 23.01 55.41
CA PRO A 6 -8.44 22.30 55.31
C PRO A 6 -9.34 22.56 54.09
N ARG A 7 -10.24 21.58 53.91
CA ARG A 7 -11.53 21.64 53.20
C ARG A 7 -12.41 22.74 53.79
N SER A 8 -13.05 23.54 52.94
CA SER A 8 -14.27 24.26 53.28
C SER A 8 -15.45 23.63 52.57
N GLN A 9 -16.38 23.09 53.36
CA GLN A 9 -17.73 22.72 52.91
C GLN A 9 -18.60 23.97 52.95
N GLU A 10 -19.32 24.26 51.87
CA GLU A 10 -20.48 25.15 51.96
C GLU A 10 -21.72 24.50 51.34
N ARG A 11 -22.80 24.61 52.12
CA ARG A 11 -24.06 23.89 52.00
C ARG A 11 -25.01 24.56 51.00
N ARG A 12 -25.81 23.68 50.37
CA ARG A 12 -27.24 23.84 50.03
C ARG A 12 -27.69 25.20 49.47
N ARG A 13 -28.25 25.14 48.25
CA ARG A 13 -29.66 25.54 48.01
C ARG A 13 -30.19 24.90 46.71
N LYS A 14 -31.13 23.97 46.87
CA LYS A 14 -32.08 23.58 45.82
C LYS A 14 -32.95 24.80 45.53
N ARG A 15 -33.02 25.22 44.26
CA ARG A 15 -34.12 26.02 43.73
C ARG A 15 -34.63 25.34 42.47
N THR A 16 -35.74 24.65 42.64
CA THR A 16 -36.72 24.39 41.58
C THR A 16 -37.26 25.71 41.06
N CYS A 17 -37.42 25.86 39.74
CA CYS A 17 -38.62 26.44 39.11
C CYS A 17 -38.50 26.53 37.57
N ARG A 18 -39.39 25.75 36.93
CA ARG A 18 -40.23 26.08 35.76
C ARG A 18 -39.57 26.48 34.42
N LYS A 19 -39.92 25.68 33.39
CA LYS A 19 -39.89 26.01 31.95
C LYS A 19 -40.68 27.29 31.63
N PRO A 20 -40.24 28.08 30.64
CA PRO A 20 -41.13 28.83 29.77
C PRO A 20 -41.34 28.07 28.44
N ARG A 21 -42.60 27.94 28.03
CA ARG A 21 -43.04 27.51 26.70
C ARG A 21 -43.16 28.74 25.79
N GLY A 22 -42.55 28.68 24.59
CA GLY A 22 -42.90 29.45 23.37
C GLY A 22 -42.66 30.96 23.44
N ALA A 23 -42.34 31.69 22.37
CA ALA A 23 -42.20 31.40 20.95
C ALA A 23 -41.53 32.61 20.28
N ARG A 24 -41.24 32.46 18.98
CA ARG A 24 -40.97 33.49 17.94
C ARG A 24 -39.50 33.76 17.63
N GLY A 25 -39.05 33.05 16.58
CA GLY A 25 -38.81 33.72 15.30
C GLY A 25 -37.63 34.67 15.26
N LEU A 26 -36.43 34.10 15.12
CA LEU A 26 -35.32 34.79 14.48
C LEU A 26 -34.94 33.97 13.24
N ASN A 27 -35.31 34.51 12.09
CA ASN A 27 -34.85 34.11 10.77
C ASN A 27 -33.31 34.15 10.77
N ARG A 28 -32.66 33.01 11.00
CA ARG A 28 -31.29 32.78 10.52
C ARG A 28 -31.37 32.21 9.13
N LYS A 29 -31.53 33.13 8.17
CA LYS A 29 -31.01 32.90 6.84
C LYS A 29 -29.49 33.01 6.97
N ALA A 30 -28.84 31.87 7.19
CA ALA A 30 -27.39 31.74 7.14
C ALA A 30 -27.10 30.37 6.50
N MET A 31 -26.84 30.43 5.19
CA MET A 31 -26.05 29.47 4.42
C MET A 31 -26.33 27.99 4.72
N SER A 32 -27.47 27.52 4.23
CA SER A 32 -27.62 26.12 3.86
C SER A 32 -26.86 25.91 2.54
N ASP A 33 -26.20 24.75 2.43
CA ASP A 33 -25.34 24.28 1.32
C ASP A 33 -23.90 24.81 1.26
N GLU A 34 -23.13 24.62 2.35
CA GLU A 34 -21.83 23.95 2.13
C GLU A 34 -22.14 22.47 1.98
N GLY A 35 -22.06 21.97 0.75
CA GLY A 35 -22.42 20.60 0.39
C GLY A 35 -21.75 19.63 1.35
N ALA A 36 -22.55 18.94 2.15
CA ALA A 36 -22.11 17.75 2.86
C ALA A 36 -21.62 16.78 1.79
N MET A 37 -20.30 16.73 1.56
CA MET A 37 -19.73 15.78 0.63
C MET A 37 -20.20 14.41 1.09
N ALA A 38 -21.02 13.77 0.24
CA ALA A 38 -21.50 12.43 0.50
C ALA A 38 -20.28 11.57 0.82
N ALA A 39 -20.38 10.75 1.86
CA ALA A 39 -19.30 9.83 2.18
C ALA A 39 -18.95 9.03 0.92
N PRO A 40 -17.65 8.93 0.55
CA PRO A 40 -17.26 8.25 -0.66
C PRO A 40 -17.76 6.80 -0.60
N SER A 41 -18.28 6.34 -1.72
CA SER A 41 -18.75 4.97 -1.91
C SER A 41 -17.62 3.97 -1.67
N ASP A 42 -17.98 2.72 -1.38
CA ASP A 42 -17.01 1.64 -1.19
C ASP A 42 -16.13 1.45 -2.43
N GLU A 43 -16.68 1.65 -3.63
CA GLU A 43 -15.95 1.59 -4.89
C GLU A 43 -14.90 2.70 -5.03
N GLU A 44 -15.26 3.95 -4.70
CA GLU A 44 -14.32 5.08 -4.74
C GLU A 44 -13.19 4.92 -3.70
N ARG A 45 -13.52 4.36 -2.53
CA ARG A 45 -12.54 4.02 -1.49
C ARG A 45 -11.57 2.94 -1.97
N LEU A 46 -12.08 1.87 -2.58
CA LEU A 46 -11.27 0.80 -3.16
C LEU A 46 -10.36 1.33 -4.28
N ALA A 47 -10.89 2.14 -5.18
CA ALA A 47 -10.12 2.76 -6.27
C ALA A 47 -9.00 3.65 -5.72
N THR A 48 -9.30 4.43 -4.68
CA THR A 48 -8.31 5.27 -4.00
C THR A 48 -7.23 4.44 -3.31
N CYS A 49 -7.61 3.41 -2.55
CA CYS A 49 -6.66 2.50 -1.89
C CYS A 49 -5.76 1.78 -2.91
N ARG A 50 -6.35 1.29 -4.01
CA ARG A 50 -5.60 0.68 -5.11
C ARG A 50 -4.56 1.64 -5.67
N ARG A 51 -4.95 2.89 -5.99
CA ARG A 51 -4.03 3.90 -6.52
C ARG A 51 -2.86 4.17 -5.57
N ILE A 52 -3.13 4.26 -4.27
CA ILE A 52 -2.09 4.44 -3.24
C ILE A 52 -1.15 3.23 -3.24
N LEU A 53 -1.69 2.02 -3.20
CA LEU A 53 -0.89 0.78 -3.18
C LEU A 53 -0.04 0.60 -4.43
N LEU A 54 -0.58 0.86 -5.61
CA LEU A 54 0.16 0.79 -6.88
C LEU A 54 1.28 1.84 -6.98
N SER A 55 1.20 2.92 -6.18
CA SER A 55 2.23 3.95 -6.10
C SER A 55 3.22 3.72 -4.94
N SER A 56 3.15 2.56 -4.28
CA SER A 56 3.97 2.26 -3.10
C SER A 56 5.46 2.20 -3.46
N PRO A 57 6.35 2.80 -2.65
CA PRO A 57 7.79 2.62 -2.79
C PRO A 57 8.22 1.14 -2.61
N PRO A 58 9.41 0.77 -3.11
CA PRO A 58 9.97 -0.57 -2.92
C PRO A 58 10.02 -0.97 -1.44
N GLY A 59 9.56 -2.19 -1.14
CA GLY A 59 9.53 -2.75 0.21
C GLY A 59 8.51 -2.13 1.18
N GLN A 60 7.63 -1.22 0.74
CA GLN A 60 6.65 -0.54 1.61
C GLN A 60 5.19 -0.96 1.39
N PHE A 61 4.91 -1.82 0.40
CA PHE A 61 3.55 -2.23 0.05
C PHE A 61 2.75 -2.73 1.26
N ASP A 62 3.31 -3.67 2.03
CA ASP A 62 2.59 -4.29 3.15
C ASP A 62 2.40 -3.33 4.34
N LEU A 63 3.35 -2.41 4.55
CA LEU A 63 3.22 -1.37 5.57
C LEU A 63 2.06 -0.43 5.22
N ILE A 64 2.03 0.06 3.97
CA ILE A 64 0.97 0.94 3.47
C ILE A 64 -0.38 0.20 3.48
N LEU A 65 -0.42 -1.07 3.09
CA LEU A 65 -1.62 -1.90 3.16
C LEU A 65 -2.16 -2.01 4.59
N SER A 66 -1.26 -2.20 5.58
CA SER A 66 -1.61 -2.26 7.00
C SER A 66 -2.20 -0.93 7.50
N ASP A 67 -1.60 0.19 7.10
CA ASP A 67 -2.10 1.54 7.42
C ASP A 67 -3.49 1.77 6.80
N LEU A 68 -3.67 1.40 5.53
CA LEU A 68 -4.95 1.51 4.84
C LEU A 68 -6.03 0.63 5.48
N ARG A 69 -5.69 -0.58 5.94
CA ARG A 69 -6.59 -1.45 6.70
C ARG A 69 -7.00 -0.79 8.02
N THR A 70 -6.04 -0.18 8.72
CA THR A 70 -6.30 0.54 9.98
C THR A 70 -7.23 1.73 9.75
N ILE A 71 -6.95 2.56 8.75
CA ILE A 71 -7.77 3.73 8.39
C ILE A 71 -9.20 3.32 8.01
N ASN A 72 -9.36 2.25 7.22
CA ASN A 72 -10.67 1.79 6.77
C ASN A 72 -11.43 1.02 7.86
N SER A 73 -10.75 0.33 8.78
CA SER A 73 -11.41 -0.43 9.86
C SER A 73 -12.27 0.45 10.78
N ALA A 74 -11.88 1.71 10.98
CA ALA A 74 -12.66 2.68 11.75
C ALA A 74 -14.03 2.99 11.10
N ALA A 75 -14.18 2.76 9.79
CA ALA A 75 -15.41 2.99 9.06
C ALA A 75 -16.38 1.78 9.08
N TYR A 76 -15.88 0.56 9.29
CA TYR A 76 -16.70 -0.66 9.27
C TYR A 76 -16.86 -1.26 10.68
N ARG A 77 -17.98 -0.96 11.34
CA ARG A 77 -18.31 -1.46 12.71
C ARG A 77 -18.58 -2.97 12.82
N GLY A 78 -18.24 -3.77 11.80
CA GLY A 78 -18.69 -5.17 11.66
C GLY A 78 -17.58 -6.19 11.35
N GLY A 79 -16.30 -5.83 11.43
CA GLY A 79 -15.18 -6.76 11.25
C GLY A 79 -14.89 -7.21 9.81
N SER A 80 -15.76 -6.88 8.84
CA SER A 80 -15.48 -7.08 7.41
C SER A 80 -14.61 -5.92 6.90
N SER A 81 -13.35 -6.21 6.57
CA SER A 81 -12.45 -5.26 5.92
C SER A 81 -12.79 -5.13 4.44
N LEU A 82 -13.01 -3.91 3.96
CA LEU A 82 -13.11 -3.60 2.53
C LEU A 82 -11.89 -4.12 1.74
N LEU A 83 -10.72 -4.12 2.37
CA LEU A 83 -9.44 -4.56 1.82
C LEU A 83 -9.20 -6.03 2.17
N THR A 84 -10.00 -6.92 1.58
CA THR A 84 -9.86 -8.38 1.74
C THR A 84 -8.48 -8.87 1.29
N GLU A 85 -8.05 -10.04 1.77
CA GLU A 85 -6.75 -10.60 1.36
C GLU A 85 -6.70 -10.88 -0.14
N ARG A 86 -7.75 -11.49 -0.70
CA ARG A 86 -7.85 -11.73 -2.16
C ARG A 86 -7.73 -10.46 -2.99
N TRP A 87 -8.36 -9.37 -2.54
CA TRP A 87 -8.22 -8.07 -3.21
C TRP A 87 -6.78 -7.55 -3.11
N ALA A 88 -6.19 -7.62 -1.92
CA ALA A 88 -4.82 -7.17 -1.68
C ALA A 88 -3.79 -7.98 -2.50
N GLU A 89 -3.97 -9.29 -2.62
CA GLU A 89 -3.16 -10.16 -3.48
C GLU A 89 -3.23 -9.75 -4.95
N GLY A 90 -4.41 -9.42 -5.45
CA GLY A 90 -4.58 -8.93 -6.82
C GLY A 90 -3.85 -7.61 -7.06
N VAL A 91 -3.98 -6.65 -6.13
CA VAL A 91 -3.28 -5.37 -6.21
C VAL A 91 -1.76 -5.54 -6.02
N ARG A 92 -1.32 -6.49 -5.18
CA ARG A 92 0.10 -6.82 -5.00
C ARG A 92 0.68 -7.38 -6.29
N ALA A 93 0.02 -8.35 -6.92
CA ALA A 93 0.47 -8.90 -8.19
C ALA A 93 0.60 -7.82 -9.28
N GLU A 94 -0.36 -6.91 -9.35
CA GLU A 94 -0.31 -5.77 -10.27
C GLU A 94 0.82 -4.80 -9.96
N HIS A 95 1.05 -4.45 -8.68
CA HIS A 95 2.16 -3.60 -8.25
C HIS A 95 3.50 -4.23 -8.60
N GLU A 96 3.66 -5.53 -8.35
CA GLU A 96 4.89 -6.25 -8.64
C GLU A 96 5.18 -6.31 -10.15
N GLU A 97 4.15 -6.52 -10.97
CA GLU A 97 4.30 -6.49 -12.43
C GLU A 97 4.64 -5.07 -12.92
N GLY A 98 3.91 -4.06 -12.45
CA GLY A 98 4.12 -2.66 -12.85
C GLY A 98 5.48 -2.08 -12.45
N THR A 99 6.10 -2.63 -11.39
CA THR A 99 7.44 -2.23 -10.93
C THR A 99 8.57 -3.12 -11.45
N GLY A 100 8.23 -4.25 -12.09
CA GLY A 100 9.17 -5.30 -12.50
C GLY A 100 9.65 -6.19 -11.36
N ARG A 101 9.14 -6.03 -10.13
CA ARG A 101 9.44 -6.89 -8.98
C ARG A 101 8.99 -8.34 -9.24
N SER A 102 8.06 -8.58 -10.15
CA SER A 102 7.68 -9.91 -10.61
C SER A 102 8.88 -10.75 -11.09
N ALA A 103 9.99 -10.12 -11.49
CA ALA A 103 11.25 -10.79 -11.83
C ALA A 103 11.97 -11.45 -10.64
N LEU A 104 11.56 -11.18 -9.40
CA LEU A 104 12.05 -11.89 -8.20
C LEU A 104 11.35 -13.24 -7.99
N ARG A 105 10.22 -13.49 -8.66
CA ARG A 105 9.54 -14.76 -8.56
C ARG A 105 10.34 -15.78 -9.36
N ASP A 106 10.85 -16.81 -8.71
CA ASP A 106 11.41 -17.99 -9.37
C ASP A 106 10.25 -18.69 -10.09
N ASP A 107 10.07 -18.33 -11.35
CA ASP A 107 9.15 -19.01 -12.25
C ASP A 107 9.95 -20.10 -12.96
N ASP A 108 10.02 -21.28 -12.34
CA ASP A 108 10.53 -22.52 -12.95
C ASP A 108 9.66 -22.98 -14.14
N GLY A 109 8.60 -22.25 -14.48
CA GLY A 109 7.67 -22.55 -15.58
C GLY A 109 8.06 -21.96 -16.94
N GLY A 110 9.20 -21.27 -17.05
CA GLY A 110 9.68 -20.72 -18.32
C GLY A 110 10.08 -21.82 -19.32
N ASN A 111 9.91 -21.56 -20.62
CA ASN A 111 10.37 -22.43 -21.70
C ASN A 111 11.86 -22.77 -21.48
N ASP A 112 12.15 -24.03 -21.18
CA ASP A 112 13.49 -24.53 -20.83
C ASP A 112 14.32 -24.81 -22.10
N ASP A 113 14.22 -23.91 -23.08
CA ASP A 113 15.15 -23.96 -24.20
C ASP A 113 16.56 -23.53 -23.74
N GLU A 114 17.56 -24.08 -24.42
CA GLU A 114 18.96 -23.91 -24.06
C GLU A 114 19.35 -22.41 -24.06
N PHE A 115 18.78 -21.63 -24.97
CA PHE A 115 19.02 -20.20 -25.08
C PHE A 115 18.47 -19.42 -23.88
N SER A 116 17.22 -19.64 -23.48
CA SER A 116 16.60 -18.96 -22.34
C SER A 116 17.29 -19.34 -21.04
N SER A 117 17.70 -20.60 -20.90
CA SER A 117 18.48 -21.08 -19.75
C SER A 117 19.87 -20.41 -19.68
N ALA A 118 20.58 -20.32 -20.81
CA ALA A 118 21.86 -19.62 -20.88
C ALA A 118 21.72 -18.13 -20.60
N LEU A 119 20.69 -17.47 -21.14
CA LEU A 119 20.40 -16.06 -20.91
C LEU A 119 20.07 -15.79 -19.44
N ARG A 120 19.22 -16.62 -18.82
CA ARG A 120 18.89 -16.56 -17.39
C ARG A 120 20.14 -16.69 -16.52
N THR A 121 21.00 -17.66 -16.84
CA THR A 121 22.27 -17.90 -16.12
C THR A 121 23.22 -16.70 -16.23
N SER A 122 23.35 -16.13 -17.44
CA SER A 122 24.17 -14.94 -17.69
C SER A 122 23.62 -13.71 -16.95
N ALA A 123 22.31 -13.48 -17.00
CA ALA A 123 21.65 -12.38 -16.31
C ALA A 123 21.81 -12.50 -14.78
N ARG A 124 21.65 -13.70 -14.23
CA ARG A 124 21.87 -13.97 -12.81
C ARG A 124 23.32 -13.66 -12.42
N SER A 125 24.29 -14.12 -13.20
CA SER A 125 25.72 -13.81 -12.98
C SER A 125 26.03 -12.32 -13.05
N TYR A 126 25.36 -11.57 -13.92
CA TYR A 126 25.48 -10.10 -13.96
C TYR A 126 24.92 -9.45 -12.70
N LEU A 127 23.72 -9.84 -12.26
CA LEU A 127 23.08 -9.29 -11.06
C LEU A 127 23.91 -9.57 -9.80
N GLU A 128 24.53 -10.74 -9.71
CA GLU A 128 25.46 -11.11 -8.65
C GLU A 128 26.64 -10.16 -8.53
N ARG A 129 27.23 -9.80 -9.67
CA ARG A 129 28.39 -8.92 -9.74
C ARG A 129 28.03 -7.45 -9.55
N ALA A 130 26.91 -7.01 -10.13
CA ALA A 130 26.49 -5.61 -10.11
C ALA A 130 25.76 -5.22 -8.82
N TYR A 131 25.03 -6.15 -8.20
CA TYR A 131 24.19 -5.92 -7.02
C TYR A 131 24.41 -7.00 -5.93
N PRO A 132 25.64 -7.15 -5.40
CA PRO A 132 25.97 -8.22 -4.45
C PRO A 132 25.07 -8.20 -3.19
N ASP A 133 24.84 -7.02 -2.61
CA ASP A 133 24.00 -6.85 -1.41
C ASP A 133 22.53 -7.22 -1.63
N ALA A 134 22.04 -7.11 -2.87
CA ALA A 134 20.64 -7.37 -3.19
C ALA A 134 20.39 -8.88 -3.29
N ARG A 135 21.35 -9.67 -3.78
CA ARG A 135 21.19 -11.12 -3.87
C ARG A 135 21.09 -11.80 -2.51
N GLU A 136 21.96 -11.45 -1.58
CA GLU A 136 21.97 -12.05 -0.23
C GLU A 136 20.62 -11.90 0.50
N ARG A 137 19.83 -10.90 0.09
CA ARG A 137 18.53 -10.58 0.65
C ARG A 137 17.34 -11.04 -0.20
N GLY A 138 17.59 -11.78 -1.29
CA GLY A 138 16.54 -12.15 -2.26
C GLY A 138 15.91 -10.93 -2.96
N ALA A 139 16.64 -9.82 -3.02
CA ALA A 139 16.21 -8.52 -3.51
C ALA A 139 16.73 -8.21 -4.93
N ALA A 140 17.33 -9.18 -5.62
CA ALA A 140 17.67 -9.10 -7.04
C ALA A 140 17.33 -10.40 -7.75
N GLY A 141 16.81 -10.29 -8.98
CA GLY A 141 16.32 -11.43 -9.74
C GLY A 141 16.09 -11.11 -11.20
N CYS A 142 15.88 -12.15 -11.98
CA CYS A 142 15.59 -12.06 -13.40
C CYS A 142 14.55 -13.10 -13.81
N ARG A 143 13.72 -12.75 -14.79
CA ARG A 143 12.73 -13.63 -15.40
C ARG A 143 12.92 -13.62 -16.91
N VAL A 144 12.86 -14.80 -17.52
CA VAL A 144 12.99 -14.98 -18.96
C VAL A 144 11.71 -15.61 -19.48
N GLU A 145 11.12 -15.02 -20.52
CA GLU A 145 9.88 -15.47 -21.13
C GLU A 145 9.99 -15.43 -22.65
N THR A 146 9.44 -16.43 -23.32
CA THR A 146 9.22 -16.36 -24.77
C THR A 146 7.91 -15.62 -25.03
N THR A 147 7.97 -14.55 -25.82
CA THR A 147 6.80 -13.78 -26.24
C THR A 147 6.02 -14.54 -27.30
N ALA A 148 4.75 -14.15 -27.51
CA ALA A 148 3.92 -14.74 -28.58
C ALA A 148 4.51 -14.56 -30.00
N GLY A 149 5.40 -13.58 -30.19
CA GLY A 149 6.11 -13.34 -31.44
C GLY A 149 7.39 -14.18 -31.62
N GLY A 150 7.71 -15.07 -30.68
CA GLY A 150 8.92 -15.89 -30.71
C GLY A 150 10.17 -15.19 -30.19
N GLU A 151 10.10 -13.91 -29.82
CA GLU A 151 11.21 -13.19 -29.18
C GLU A 151 11.37 -13.61 -27.72
N VAL A 152 12.59 -13.51 -27.19
CA VAL A 152 12.87 -13.81 -25.79
C VAL A 152 12.94 -12.50 -24.99
N ALA A 153 12.04 -12.34 -24.03
CA ALA A 153 12.02 -11.22 -23.10
C ALA A 153 12.80 -11.56 -21.83
N LEU A 154 13.77 -10.71 -21.46
CA LEU A 154 14.49 -10.77 -20.20
C LEU A 154 14.06 -9.58 -19.33
N ALA A 155 13.41 -9.86 -18.21
CA ALA A 155 13.17 -8.89 -17.15
C ALA A 155 14.23 -9.04 -16.05
N THR A 156 14.73 -7.93 -15.54
CA THR A 156 15.67 -7.87 -14.42
C THR A 156 15.18 -6.88 -13.39
N TYR A 157 15.43 -7.19 -12.12
CA TYR A 157 15.04 -6.36 -10.99
C TYR A 157 16.11 -6.41 -9.91
N ALA A 158 16.33 -5.28 -9.24
CA ALA A 158 17.12 -5.19 -8.03
C ALA A 158 16.53 -4.10 -7.13
N GLU A 159 16.53 -4.32 -5.81
CA GLU A 159 16.16 -3.30 -4.84
C GLU A 159 17.11 -3.24 -3.65
N ARG A 160 17.12 -2.08 -3.01
CA ARG A 160 17.77 -1.83 -1.72
C ARG A 160 16.77 -1.13 -0.83
N VAL A 161 16.35 -1.83 0.23
CA VAL A 161 15.39 -1.33 1.20
C VAL A 161 16.04 -1.29 2.58
N ASP A 162 16.13 -0.10 3.14
CA ASP A 162 16.59 0.18 4.49
C ASP A 162 15.63 1.18 5.14
N LEU A 163 14.54 0.63 5.67
CA LEU A 163 13.48 1.42 6.31
C LEU A 163 13.95 2.08 7.61
N ARG A 164 14.98 1.54 8.28
CA ARG A 164 15.55 2.13 9.50
C ARG A 164 16.22 3.47 9.19
N ASN A 165 16.86 3.57 8.04
CA ASN A 165 17.52 4.79 7.56
C ASN A 165 16.67 5.57 6.54
N CYS A 166 15.38 5.22 6.39
CA CYS A 166 14.44 5.85 5.45
C CYS A 166 14.96 5.88 4.00
N ARG A 167 15.62 4.81 3.57
CA ARG A 167 16.16 4.67 2.20
C ARG A 167 15.51 3.48 1.52
N ALA A 168 14.93 3.72 0.35
CA ALA A 168 14.45 2.67 -0.52
C ALA A 168 14.75 3.07 -1.97
N GLY A 169 15.18 2.10 -2.77
CA GLY A 169 15.39 2.30 -4.19
C GLY A 169 15.29 0.97 -4.91
N SER A 170 14.74 1.00 -6.11
CA SER A 170 14.69 -0.15 -7.01
C SER A 170 15.18 0.25 -8.39
N TRP A 171 15.66 -0.74 -9.11
CA TRP A 171 16.00 -0.67 -10.51
C TRP A 171 15.37 -1.86 -11.22
N SER A 172 14.78 -1.60 -12.37
CA SER A 172 14.24 -2.65 -13.23
C SER A 172 14.55 -2.35 -14.68
N ALA A 173 14.72 -3.40 -15.48
CA ALA A 173 14.92 -3.30 -16.90
C ALA A 173 14.28 -4.50 -17.61
N ARG A 174 13.70 -4.25 -18.78
CA ARG A 174 13.13 -5.25 -19.68
C ARG A 174 13.82 -5.18 -21.03
N TYR A 175 14.35 -6.30 -21.47
CA TYR A 175 15.05 -6.45 -22.75
C TYR A 175 14.26 -7.40 -23.64
N LEU A 176 14.15 -7.08 -24.92
CA LEU A 176 13.64 -7.99 -25.94
C LEU A 176 14.83 -8.45 -26.78
N VAL A 177 14.99 -9.75 -26.93
CA VAL A 177 16.08 -10.38 -27.65
C VAL A 177 15.49 -11.16 -28.82
N SER A 178 15.72 -10.63 -30.02
CA SER A 178 15.38 -11.30 -31.27
C SER A 178 16.60 -12.12 -31.72
N VAL A 179 16.44 -13.43 -31.88
CA VAL A 179 17.48 -14.29 -32.45
C VAL A 179 17.29 -14.23 -33.96
N GLY A 180 18.20 -13.58 -34.68
CA GLY A 180 18.17 -13.53 -36.14
C GLY A 180 18.38 -14.92 -36.75
N GLU A 181 17.68 -15.20 -37.85
CA GLU A 181 17.93 -16.36 -38.72
C GLU A 181 19.30 -16.29 -39.41
#